data_AF-A0A5C5XPK2-F1
#
_entry.id   AF-A0A5C5XPK2-F1
#
_cell.length_a   1.000
_cell.length_b   1.000
_cell.length_c   1.000
_cell.angle_alpha   90.00
_cell.angle_beta   90.00
_cell.angle_gamma   90.00
#
_symmetry.space_group_name_H-M   'P 1'
#
loop_
_entity.id
_entity.type
_entity.pdbx_description
1 polymer ?
#
loop_
_entity_poly.entity_id
_entity_poly.type
_entity_poly.pdbx_seq_one_letter_code
_entity_poly.pdbx_strand_id
1 'polypeptide(L)'
;MLFSIIYSVDCPSGTDIADFAPPVLDLFDETEDDDQYDYGYLEGEWENGHHRKWCGILNREQFDAFLEYTGLYAEDVETMGSLGAPGCGIGWAPAISFTNDDPEAIQSAYVTPLPETTRESLGEEDWNRIRAAVLAVY
;
A
#
# COMPACT_ATOMS: atom_id res chain seq x y z
N MET A 1 4.76 6.43 -16.28
CA MET A 1 4.96 6.42 -14.81
C MET A 1 4.42 5.12 -14.24
N LEU A 2 5.19 4.48 -13.36
CA LEU A 2 4.80 3.27 -12.62
C LEU A 2 4.63 3.60 -11.14
N PHE A 3 3.92 2.73 -10.41
CA PHE A 3 3.60 2.89 -8.99
C PHE A 3 3.94 1.59 -8.29
N SER A 4 4.90 1.63 -7.38
CA SER A 4 5.17 0.56 -6.42
C SER A 4 4.18 0.68 -5.28
N ILE A 5 3.47 -0.39 -4.99
CA ILE A 5 2.38 -0.42 -4.01
C ILE A 5 2.70 -1.50 -2.99
N ILE A 6 2.58 -1.13 -1.72
CA ILE A 6 2.45 -2.07 -0.60
C ILE A 6 1.04 -1.83 -0.06
N TYR A 7 0.13 -2.77 -0.25
CA TYR A 7 -1.24 -2.71 0.22
C TYR A 7 -1.41 -3.72 1.34
N SER A 8 -1.95 -3.29 2.47
CA SER A 8 -2.22 -4.13 3.63
C SER A 8 -3.66 -3.99 4.08
N VAL A 9 -4.22 -5.12 4.52
CA VAL A 9 -5.56 -5.20 5.07
C VAL A 9 -5.51 -5.96 6.37
N ASP A 10 -6.24 -5.42 7.34
CA ASP A 10 -6.53 -6.08 8.60
C ASP A 10 -8.04 -6.14 8.79
N CYS A 11 -8.58 -7.32 9.12
CA CYS A 11 -10.01 -7.48 9.38
C CYS A 11 -10.29 -8.35 10.61
N PRO A 12 -11.48 -8.20 11.23
CA PRO A 12 -11.91 -9.07 12.32
C PRO A 12 -11.94 -10.56 11.92
N SER A 13 -11.88 -11.43 12.92
CA SER A 13 -11.83 -12.89 12.74
C SER A 13 -13.02 -13.49 11.97
N GLY A 14 -14.18 -12.82 12.04
CA GLY A 14 -15.41 -13.22 11.35
C GLY A 14 -15.55 -12.74 9.91
N THR A 15 -14.61 -11.91 9.43
CA THR A 15 -14.62 -11.35 8.08
C THR A 15 -13.64 -12.12 7.20
N ASP A 16 -14.03 -12.41 5.96
CA ASP A 16 -13.14 -13.06 4.99
C ASP A 16 -12.20 -12.02 4.38
N ILE A 17 -10.91 -12.12 4.69
CA ILE A 17 -9.90 -11.17 4.18
C ILE A 17 -9.77 -11.20 2.65
N ALA A 18 -10.20 -12.29 2.01
CA ALA A 18 -10.22 -12.39 0.54
C ALA A 18 -11.20 -11.39 -0.11
N ASP A 19 -12.21 -10.91 0.62
CA ASP A 19 -13.14 -9.91 0.11
C ASP A 19 -12.46 -8.54 -0.13
N PHE A 20 -11.32 -8.29 0.52
CA PHE A 20 -10.53 -7.07 0.39
C PHE A 20 -9.29 -7.23 -0.49
N ALA A 21 -9.13 -8.36 -1.18
CA ALA A 21 -7.95 -8.56 -2.00
C ALA A 21 -7.88 -7.54 -3.16
N PRO A 22 -6.68 -7.10 -3.59
CA PRO A 22 -6.55 -6.11 -4.64
C PRO A 22 -7.09 -6.63 -5.98
N PRO A 23 -7.58 -5.74 -6.88
CA PRO A 23 -8.05 -6.15 -8.19
C PRO A 23 -6.88 -6.72 -9.01
N VAL A 24 -7.14 -7.86 -9.65
CA VAL A 24 -6.17 -8.59 -10.48
C VAL A 24 -4.95 -9.07 -9.67
N LEU A 25 -5.20 -10.06 -8.81
CA LEU A 25 -4.20 -10.70 -7.93
C LEU A 25 -2.90 -11.10 -8.63
N ASP A 26 -2.92 -11.45 -9.92
CA ASP A 26 -1.72 -11.82 -10.68
C ASP A 26 -0.68 -10.69 -10.81
N LEU A 27 -1.05 -9.45 -10.48
CA LEU A 27 -0.15 -8.28 -10.47
C LEU A 27 0.49 -8.01 -9.10
N PHE A 28 0.07 -8.75 -8.08
CA PHE A 28 0.48 -8.57 -6.70
C PHE A 28 1.10 -9.87 -6.16
N ASP A 29 2.28 -9.74 -5.56
CA ASP A 29 2.85 -10.78 -4.74
C ASP A 29 2.34 -10.62 -3.32
N GLU A 30 1.70 -11.66 -2.80
CA GLU A 30 1.34 -11.72 -1.40
C GLU A 30 2.56 -12.07 -0.55
N THR A 31 2.82 -11.26 0.47
CA THR A 31 4.08 -11.35 1.22
C THR A 31 3.94 -11.92 2.62
N GLU A 32 2.72 -12.17 3.10
CA GLU A 32 2.42 -12.58 4.47
C GLU A 32 1.40 -13.71 4.51
N ASP A 33 1.60 -14.66 5.42
CA ASP A 33 0.74 -15.82 5.65
C ASP A 33 -0.29 -15.52 6.76
N ASP A 34 -1.30 -16.40 6.86
CA ASP A 34 -2.48 -16.30 7.76
C ASP A 34 -2.17 -16.30 9.29
N ASP A 35 -0.89 -16.30 9.70
CA ASP A 35 -0.45 -16.33 11.10
C ASP A 35 -0.03 -14.95 11.64
N GLN A 36 -0.30 -13.87 10.90
CA GLN A 36 0.01 -12.49 11.31
C GLN A 36 -1.25 -11.78 11.83
N TYR A 37 -1.17 -11.23 13.04
CA TYR A 37 -2.29 -10.62 13.76
C TYR A 37 -1.90 -9.22 14.23
N ASP A 38 -1.62 -8.31 13.30
CA ASP A 38 -1.07 -6.98 13.62
C ASP A 38 -1.93 -6.22 14.64
N TYR A 39 -3.26 -6.38 14.58
CA TYR A 39 -4.21 -5.72 15.50
C TYR A 39 -4.82 -6.63 16.57
N GLY A 40 -4.31 -7.84 16.78
CA GLY A 40 -4.82 -8.74 17.83
C GLY A 40 -4.79 -8.13 19.24
N TYR A 41 -3.91 -7.15 19.47
CA TYR A 41 -3.81 -6.42 20.73
C TYR A 41 -4.99 -5.49 21.05
N LEU A 42 -5.88 -5.21 20.07
CA LEU A 42 -7.10 -4.44 20.29
C LEU A 42 -8.19 -5.26 21.03
N GLU A 43 -7.97 -6.57 21.18
CA GLU A 43 -8.90 -7.53 21.80
C GLU A 43 -10.27 -7.58 21.08
N GLY A 44 -11.20 -8.39 21.58
CA GLY A 44 -12.56 -8.46 21.05
C GLY A 44 -12.63 -9.10 19.66
N GLU A 45 -13.23 -8.40 18.69
CA GLU A 45 -13.42 -8.94 17.33
C GLU A 45 -12.12 -9.04 16.51
N TRP A 46 -11.10 -8.26 16.90
CA TRP A 46 -9.75 -8.28 16.32
C TRP A 46 -8.90 -9.41 16.89
N GLU A 47 -9.32 -10.05 17.98
CA GLU A 47 -8.64 -11.24 18.52
C GLU A 47 -8.74 -12.40 17.52
N ASN A 48 -7.59 -12.90 17.07
CA ASN A 48 -7.50 -13.85 15.95
C ASN A 48 -8.08 -13.31 14.64
N GLY A 49 -7.97 -11.99 14.39
CA GLY A 49 -8.27 -11.38 13.10
C GLY A 49 -7.35 -11.86 11.98
N HIS A 50 -7.44 -11.25 10.81
CA HIS A 50 -6.58 -11.59 9.68
C HIS A 50 -5.76 -10.39 9.27
N HIS A 51 -4.51 -10.60 8.89
CA HIS A 51 -3.65 -9.62 8.25
C HIS A 51 -3.17 -10.16 6.92
N ARG A 52 -3.14 -9.31 5.89
CA ARG A 52 -2.57 -9.68 4.60
C ARG A 52 -1.94 -8.48 3.93
N LYS A 53 -0.81 -8.72 3.27
CA LYS A 53 -0.05 -7.70 2.55
C LYS A 53 0.26 -8.16 1.15
N TRP A 54 -0.01 -7.27 0.21
CA TRP A 54 0.20 -7.45 -1.22
C TRP A 54 1.12 -6.37 -1.75
N CYS A 55 2.14 -6.79 -2.48
CA CYS A 55 3.16 -5.93 -3.05
C CYS A 55 3.07 -6.01 -4.57
N GLY A 56 2.96 -4.87 -5.25
CA GLY A 56 2.78 -4.84 -6.71
C GLY A 56 3.39 -3.61 -7.37
N ILE A 57 3.64 -3.71 -8.68
CA ILE A 57 4.03 -2.56 -9.51
C ILE A 57 2.96 -2.35 -10.57
N LEU A 58 2.25 -1.24 -10.48
CA LEU A 58 1.16 -0.90 -11.39
C LEU A 58 1.55 0.23 -12.33
N ASN A 59 1.02 0.20 -13.55
CA ASN A 59 0.98 1.38 -14.40
C ASN A 59 -0.14 2.33 -13.95
N ARG A 60 -0.24 3.50 -14.59
CA ARG A 60 -1.25 4.52 -14.24
C ARG A 60 -2.69 4.02 -14.30
N GLU A 61 -3.07 3.34 -15.38
CA GLU A 61 -4.45 2.85 -15.57
C GLU A 61 -4.80 1.79 -14.53
N GLN A 62 -3.86 0.89 -14.24
CA GLN A 62 -4.00 -0.14 -13.21
C GLN A 62 -4.09 0.46 -11.81
N PHE A 63 -3.30 1.50 -11.53
CA PHE A 63 -3.32 2.19 -10.24
C PHE A 63 -4.64 2.95 -10.02
N ASP A 64 -5.14 3.67 -11.03
CA ASP A 64 -6.43 4.35 -10.93
C ASP A 64 -7.58 3.33 -10.71
N ALA A 65 -7.54 2.18 -11.40
CA ALA A 65 -8.51 1.09 -11.19
C ALA A 65 -8.38 0.44 -9.79
N PHE A 66 -7.16 0.32 -9.26
CA PHE A 66 -6.90 -0.14 -7.90
C PHE A 66 -7.55 0.79 -6.87
N LEU A 67 -7.38 2.11 -7.01
CA LEU A 67 -8.00 3.10 -6.12
C LEU A 67 -9.54 3.09 -6.24
N GLU A 68 -10.07 3.00 -7.45
CA GLU A 68 -11.53 2.93 -7.66
C GLU A 68 -12.15 1.68 -7.02
N TYR A 69 -11.50 0.52 -7.15
CA TYR A 69 -11.98 -0.73 -6.57
C TYR A 69 -11.93 -0.73 -5.04
N THR A 70 -10.82 -0.28 -4.46
CA THR A 70 -10.60 -0.31 -3.01
C THR A 70 -11.25 0.86 -2.27
N GLY A 71 -11.63 1.92 -2.99
CA GLY A 71 -12.14 3.16 -2.40
C GLY A 71 -11.09 3.93 -1.60
N LEU A 72 -9.80 3.57 -1.73
CA LEU A 72 -8.71 4.23 -1.04
C LEU A 72 -8.52 5.67 -1.52
N TYR A 73 -8.26 6.58 -0.59
CA TYR A 73 -7.90 7.96 -0.87
C TYR A 73 -6.58 8.33 -0.19
N ALA A 74 -5.84 9.28 -0.79
CA ALA A 74 -4.57 9.74 -0.27
C ALA A 74 -4.77 10.47 1.06
N GLU A 75 -3.95 10.14 2.05
CA GLU A 75 -3.91 10.86 3.32
C GLU A 75 -2.98 12.08 3.21
N ASP A 76 -3.43 13.22 3.74
CA ASP A 76 -2.57 14.40 3.93
C ASP A 76 -1.73 14.25 5.21
N VAL A 77 -0.82 13.26 5.19
CA VAL A 77 0.11 12.99 6.29
C VAL A 77 1.55 12.95 5.78
N GLU A 78 2.48 13.43 6.61
CA GLU A 78 3.91 13.23 6.35
C GLU A 78 4.30 11.80 6.72
N THR A 79 4.35 10.91 5.74
CA THR A 79 4.91 9.57 5.95
C THR A 79 6.45 9.63 5.96
N MET A 80 7.08 8.68 6.64
CA MET A 80 8.53 8.44 6.49
C MET A 80 8.87 7.67 5.19
N GLY A 81 7.89 7.44 4.32
CA GLY A 81 7.98 6.59 3.14
C GLY A 81 7.60 5.12 3.38
N SER A 82 7.90 4.28 2.40
CA SER A 82 7.72 2.83 2.43
C SER A 82 9.06 2.14 2.63
N LEU A 83 9.07 1.05 3.40
CA LEU A 83 10.22 0.17 3.53
C LEU A 83 10.03 -1.05 2.63
N GLY A 84 10.98 -1.31 1.74
CA GLY A 84 10.94 -2.49 0.86
C GLY A 84 9.99 -2.35 -0.34
N ALA A 85 9.76 -1.12 -0.81
CA ALA A 85 8.91 -0.86 -1.97
C ALA A 85 9.34 -1.68 -3.19
N PRO A 86 8.44 -2.47 -3.81
CA PRO A 86 8.71 -3.21 -5.03
C PRO A 86 9.42 -2.38 -6.12
N GLY A 87 10.53 -2.90 -6.65
CA GLY A 87 11.32 -2.20 -7.67
C GLY A 87 12.26 -1.10 -7.12
N CYS A 88 12.26 -0.83 -5.82
CA CYS A 88 13.21 0.08 -5.15
C CYS A 88 14.32 -0.64 -4.36
N GLY A 89 14.26 -1.97 -4.24
CA GLY A 89 15.22 -2.77 -3.48
C GLY A 89 14.96 -2.79 -1.97
N ILE A 90 15.91 -3.31 -1.19
CA ILE A 90 15.80 -3.37 0.29
C ILE A 90 16.24 -2.01 0.84
N GLY A 91 15.27 -1.10 1.05
CA GLY A 91 15.53 0.24 1.56
C GLY A 91 14.27 1.09 1.73
N TRP A 92 14.46 2.34 2.17
CA TRP A 92 13.39 3.32 2.30
C TRP A 92 13.14 4.02 0.96
N ALA A 93 11.88 4.12 0.56
CA ALA A 93 11.46 4.84 -0.64
C ALA A 93 10.36 5.86 -0.28
N PRO A 94 10.28 7.01 -0.98
CA PRO A 94 9.21 7.97 -0.72
C PRO A 94 7.87 7.33 -1.02
N ALA A 95 6.92 7.43 -0.10
CA ALA A 95 5.60 6.87 -0.28
C ALA A 95 4.52 7.81 0.22
N ILE A 96 3.35 7.71 -0.37
CA ILE A 96 2.14 8.35 0.15
C ILE A 96 1.25 7.28 0.73
N SER A 97 0.71 7.59 1.89
CA SER A 97 -0.25 6.73 2.58
C SER A 97 -1.61 6.95 1.95
N PHE A 98 -2.30 5.86 1.68
CA PHE A 98 -3.68 5.83 1.24
C PHE A 98 -4.47 5.00 2.26
N THR A 99 -5.69 5.43 2.55
CA THR A 99 -6.58 4.78 3.52
C THR A 99 -8.02 4.78 3.01
N ASN A 100 -8.91 4.06 3.68
CA ASN A 100 -10.36 4.17 3.48
C ASN A 100 -11.11 4.19 4.82
N ASP A 101 -12.43 4.40 4.73
CA ASP A 101 -13.35 4.41 5.88
C ASP A 101 -14.18 3.12 5.95
N ASP A 102 -13.64 1.99 5.52
CA ASP A 102 -14.37 0.71 5.55
C ASP A 102 -14.61 0.28 7.02
N PRO A 103 -15.87 0.05 7.45
CA PRO A 103 -16.16 -0.33 8.82
C PRO A 103 -15.77 -1.79 9.13
N GLU A 104 -15.54 -2.63 8.13
CA GLU A 104 -15.28 -4.06 8.28
C GLU A 104 -13.78 -4.42 8.14
N ALA A 105 -12.94 -3.46 7.76
CA ALA A 105 -11.50 -3.65 7.66
C ALA A 105 -10.70 -2.35 7.80
N ILE A 106 -9.48 -2.45 8.31
CA ILE A 106 -8.48 -1.40 8.22
C ILE A 106 -7.67 -1.66 6.96
N GLN A 107 -7.79 -0.77 5.98
CA GLN A 107 -7.09 -0.89 4.70
C GLN A 107 -6.11 0.27 4.54
N SER A 108 -4.87 -0.05 4.17
CA SER A 108 -3.83 0.95 3.96
C SER A 108 -2.96 0.60 2.77
N ALA A 109 -2.55 1.60 1.99
CA ALA A 109 -1.56 1.41 0.94
C ALA A 109 -0.46 2.46 1.00
N TYR A 110 0.79 2.01 0.92
CA TYR A 110 1.94 2.86 0.71
C TYR A 110 2.31 2.84 -0.77
N VAL A 111 2.17 3.99 -1.43
CA VAL A 111 2.40 4.14 -2.87
C VAL A 111 3.65 4.95 -3.13
N THR A 112 4.63 4.33 -3.75
CA THR A 112 5.88 4.93 -4.22
C THR A 112 5.83 5.07 -5.75
N PRO A 113 5.73 6.29 -6.29
CA PRO A 113 5.86 6.50 -7.72
C PRO A 113 7.28 6.22 -8.17
N LEU A 114 7.40 5.39 -9.19
CA LEU A 114 8.67 5.06 -9.81
C LEU A 114 8.88 5.99 -11.00
N PRO A 115 9.85 6.93 -10.93
CA PRO A 115 10.18 7.74 -12.09
C PRO A 115 10.72 6.85 -13.22
N GLU A 116 10.49 7.24 -14.47
CA GLU A 116 10.98 6.51 -15.66
C GLU A 116 12.52 6.50 -15.78
N THR A 117 13.21 7.22 -14.88
CA THR A 117 14.66 7.30 -14.85
C THR A 117 15.26 6.17 -14.01
N THR A 118 16.08 5.33 -14.64
CA THR A 118 16.92 4.32 -14.00
C THR A 118 18.01 4.99 -13.16
N ARG A 119 17.73 5.32 -11.91
CA ARG A 119 18.78 5.63 -10.93
C ARG A 119 18.79 4.54 -9.87
N GLU A 120 19.98 3.99 -9.63
CA GLU A 120 20.23 2.95 -8.62
C GLU A 120 20.06 3.46 -7.18
N SER A 121 19.92 4.77 -6.97
CA SER A 121 19.63 5.37 -5.66
C SER A 121 18.79 6.65 -5.79
N LEU A 122 17.85 6.82 -4.84
CA LEU A 122 17.05 8.03 -4.67
C LEU A 122 17.68 8.87 -3.54
N GLY A 123 18.10 10.09 -3.85
CA GLY A 123 18.58 11.06 -2.85
C GLY A 123 17.44 11.91 -2.26
N GLU A 124 17.74 12.73 -1.26
CA GLU A 124 16.77 13.60 -0.56
C GLU A 124 16.10 14.64 -1.48
N GLU A 125 16.80 15.13 -2.51
CA GLU A 125 16.19 16.02 -3.52
C GLU A 125 15.20 15.28 -4.44
N ASP A 126 15.50 14.02 -4.79
CA ASP A 126 14.59 13.17 -5.55
C ASP A 126 13.36 12.80 -4.70
N TRP A 127 13.54 12.62 -3.39
CA TRP A 127 12.45 12.43 -2.41
C TRP A 127 11.44 13.56 -2.45
N ASN A 128 11.91 14.80 -2.31
CA ASN A 128 11.06 15.99 -2.32
C ASN A 128 10.37 16.19 -3.67
N ARG A 129 11.06 15.90 -4.78
CA ARG A 129 10.47 15.97 -6.12
C ARG A 129 9.36 14.92 -6.32
N ILE A 130 9.59 13.68 -5.89
CA ILE A 130 8.60 12.60 -6.01
C ILE A 130 7.37 12.93 -5.15
N ARG A 131 7.57 13.31 -3.88
CA ARG A 131 6.48 13.74 -3.00
C ARG A 131 5.65 14.88 -3.62
N ALA A 132 6.32 15.93 -4.08
CA ALA A 132 5.64 17.07 -4.71
C ALA A 132 4.89 16.69 -5.99
N ALA A 133 5.44 15.78 -6.81
CA ALA A 133 4.81 15.34 -8.05
C ALA A 133 3.51 14.56 -7.81
N VAL A 134 3.42 13.79 -6.71
CA VAL A 134 2.20 13.04 -6.42
C VAL A 134 1.14 13.90 -5.74
N LEU A 135 1.53 14.72 -4.76
CA LEU A 135 0.60 15.68 -4.13
C LEU A 135 0.04 16.71 -5.13
N ALA A 136 0.70 16.90 -6.27
CA ALA A 136 0.18 17.74 -7.34
C ALA A 136 -0.87 17.04 -8.22
N VAL A 137 -1.00 15.72 -8.12
CA VAL A 137 -1.86 14.88 -8.96
C VAL A 137 -3.07 14.35 -8.18
N TYR A 138 -2.95 14.23 -6.86
CA TYR A 138 -3.98 13.77 -5.93
C TYR A 138 -4.06 14.73 -4.75
#